data_AF-A0A2E8UPZ3-F1
#
_entry.id   AF-A0A2E8UPZ3-F1
#
_cell.length_a   1.000
_cell.length_b   1.000
_cell.length_c   1.000
_cell.angle_alpha   90.00
_cell.angle_beta   90.00
_cell.angle_gamma   90.00
#
_symmetry.space_group_name_H-M   'P 1'
#
loop_
_entity.id
_entity.type
_entity.pdbx_description
1 polymer ?
#
loop_
_entity_poly.entity_id
_entity_poly.type
_entity_poly.pdbx_seq_one_letter_code
_entity_poly.pdbx_strand_id
1 'polypeptide(L)'
;MKSHALLKRILKKTSAKEIASAMQLSISTVYKWAESPTRGNGIRNPLDRAALLYEITGDRRVINWICEQSDGYFIENPKTEQEAEDIIPATNRVVSEFAELLGVVAHAASDNRISREESEKIRQTWEALKGTTEGFVRRCEEGNFRKLNSEMRRMGKKKLK
;
A
#
# COMPACT_ATOMS: atom_id res chain seq x y z
N MET A 1 -2.31 -0.61 10.79
CA MET A 1 -3.54 -0.19 11.51
C MET A 1 -4.45 -1.40 11.70
N LYS A 2 -5.10 -1.60 12.86
CA LYS A 2 -6.01 -2.75 13.09
C LYS A 2 -7.40 -2.50 12.48
N SER A 3 -8.06 -3.53 11.95
CA SER A 3 -9.38 -3.47 11.29
C SER A 3 -10.48 -2.83 12.16
N HIS A 4 -10.65 -3.28 13.40
CA HIS A 4 -11.63 -2.72 14.33
C HIS A 4 -11.40 -1.22 14.62
N ALA A 5 -10.14 -0.77 14.64
CA ALA A 5 -9.80 0.63 14.87
C ALA A 5 -10.16 1.50 13.64
N LEU A 6 -9.99 0.97 12.43
CA LEU A 6 -10.46 1.60 11.20
C LEU A 6 -11.99 1.72 11.20
N LEU A 7 -12.71 0.63 11.51
CA LEU A 7 -14.17 0.62 11.56
C LEU A 7 -14.70 1.60 12.62
N LYS A 8 -14.05 1.68 13.79
CA LYS A 8 -14.37 2.69 14.81
C LYS A 8 -14.23 4.12 14.29
N ARG A 9 -13.27 4.40 13.39
CA ARG A 9 -13.13 5.73 12.75
C ARG A 9 -14.20 5.97 11.70
N ILE A 10 -14.58 4.95 10.92
CA ILE A 10 -15.65 5.04 9.92
C ILE A 10 -16.99 5.37 10.60
N LEU A 11 -17.31 4.69 11.70
CA LEU A 11 -18.55 4.93 12.46
C LEU A 11 -18.63 6.31 13.14
N LYS A 12 -17.54 7.07 13.20
CA LYS A 12 -17.56 8.49 13.61
C LYS A 12 -17.98 9.43 12.49
N LYS A 13 -17.83 9.00 11.23
CA LYS A 13 -18.12 9.81 10.03
C LYS A 13 -19.44 9.42 9.39
N THR A 14 -19.77 8.14 9.40
CA THR A 14 -20.99 7.56 8.81
C THR A 14 -21.82 6.90 9.88
N SER A 15 -23.14 7.02 9.81
CA SER A 15 -24.02 6.48 10.84
C SER A 15 -24.03 4.95 10.81
N ALA A 16 -23.89 4.32 11.99
CA ALA A 16 -24.04 2.87 12.12
C ALA A 16 -25.43 2.38 11.64
N LYS A 17 -26.46 3.23 11.73
CA LYS A 17 -27.81 2.95 11.24
C LYS A 17 -27.87 2.85 9.72
N GLU A 18 -27.19 3.75 9.02
CA GLU A 18 -27.12 3.76 7.56
C GLU A 18 -26.42 2.49 7.05
N ILE A 19 -25.27 2.16 7.63
CA ILE A 19 -24.50 0.96 7.30
C ILE A 19 -25.33 -0.31 7.58
N ALA A 20 -25.98 -0.38 8.74
CA ALA A 20 -26.83 -1.51 9.11
C ALA A 20 -27.98 -1.71 8.12
N SER A 21 -28.66 -0.62 7.73
CA SER A 21 -29.75 -0.68 6.76
C SER A 21 -29.27 -1.12 5.37
N ALA A 22 -28.18 -0.54 4.89
CA ALA A 22 -27.63 -0.86 3.57
C ALA A 22 -27.13 -2.31 3.47
N MET A 23 -26.52 -2.82 4.55
CA MET A 23 -25.99 -4.17 4.61
C MET A 23 -27.00 -5.22 5.10
N GLN A 24 -28.24 -4.81 5.42
CA GLN A 24 -29.30 -5.68 5.98
C GLN A 24 -28.86 -6.40 7.27
N LEU A 25 -28.23 -5.65 8.18
CA LEU A 25 -27.72 -6.15 9.45
C LEU A 25 -28.35 -5.43 10.64
N SER A 26 -28.22 -6.02 11.82
CA SER A 26 -28.57 -5.31 13.05
C SER A 26 -27.53 -4.21 13.34
N ILE A 27 -27.98 -3.07 13.87
CA ILE A 27 -27.11 -1.98 14.31
C ILE A 27 -26.11 -2.48 15.38
N SER A 28 -26.53 -3.42 16.24
CA SER A 28 -25.65 -4.07 17.21
C SER A 28 -24.49 -4.82 16.55
N THR A 29 -24.74 -5.53 15.44
CA THR A 29 -23.69 -6.22 14.67
C THR A 29 -22.67 -5.22 14.14
N VAL A 30 -23.11 -4.08 13.63
CA VAL A 30 -22.23 -3.03 13.09
C VAL A 30 -21.35 -2.42 14.19
N TYR A 31 -21.89 -2.17 15.38
CA TYR A 31 -21.08 -1.69 16.51
C TYR A 31 -20.07 -2.74 16.99
N LYS A 32 -20.45 -4.02 17.05
CA LYS A 32 -19.55 -5.11 17.43
C LYS A 32 -18.32 -5.21 16.52
N TRP A 33 -18.43 -4.84 15.24
CA TRP A 33 -17.29 -4.84 14.33
C TRP A 33 -16.17 -3.86 14.69
N ALA A 34 -16.49 -2.80 15.43
CA ALA A 34 -15.53 -1.79 15.88
C ALA A 34 -14.90 -2.12 17.25
N GLU A 35 -15.27 -3.23 17.87
CA GLU A 35 -14.71 -3.71 19.13
C GLU A 35 -13.43 -4.55 18.94
N SER A 36 -12.54 -4.54 19.93
CA SER A 36 -11.29 -5.32 19.86
C SER A 36 -11.57 -6.83 19.95
N PRO A 37 -10.90 -7.68 19.15
CA PRO A 37 -11.07 -9.15 19.18
C PRO A 37 -10.70 -9.82 20.52
N THR A 38 -10.02 -9.10 21.42
CA THR A 38 -9.60 -9.61 22.73
C THR A 38 -10.78 -9.91 23.69
N ARG A 39 -12.01 -9.51 23.34
CA ARG A 39 -13.24 -9.88 24.05
C ARG A 39 -14.00 -10.98 23.30
N GLY A 40 -13.40 -12.18 23.26
CA GLY A 40 -14.07 -13.43 22.87
C GLY A 40 -14.25 -13.64 21.36
N ASN A 41 -14.80 -14.81 21.00
CA ASN A 41 -15.18 -15.27 19.65
C ASN A 41 -16.29 -14.42 18.99
N GLY A 42 -16.17 -13.10 19.08
CA GLY A 42 -17.07 -12.13 18.49
C GLY A 42 -17.08 -12.24 16.97
N ILE A 43 -18.24 -11.90 16.39
CA ILE A 43 -18.48 -11.88 14.95
C ILE A 43 -17.32 -11.16 14.26
N ARG A 44 -16.49 -11.89 13.50
CA ARG A 44 -15.41 -11.30 12.70
C ARG A 44 -15.99 -10.23 11.79
N ASN A 45 -15.42 -9.03 11.86
CA ASN A 45 -15.83 -7.94 10.98
C ASN A 45 -15.51 -8.28 9.52
N PRO A 46 -16.13 -7.58 8.55
CA PRO A 46 -15.98 -7.91 7.13
C PRO A 46 -14.53 -7.83 6.64
N LEU A 47 -13.73 -6.89 7.17
CA LEU A 47 -12.33 -6.73 6.79
C LEU A 47 -11.49 -7.93 7.27
N ASP A 48 -11.70 -8.38 8.51
CA ASP A 48 -11.02 -9.57 9.04
C ASP A 48 -11.42 -10.85 8.31
N ARG A 49 -12.66 -10.93 7.82
CA ARG A 49 -13.12 -12.07 7.01
C ARG A 49 -12.46 -12.08 5.63
N ALA A 50 -12.37 -10.92 4.97
CA ALA A 50 -11.70 -10.80 3.68
C ALA A 50 -10.19 -11.11 3.80
N ALA A 51 -9.54 -10.60 4.85
CA ALA A 51 -8.14 -10.90 5.14
C ALA A 51 -7.93 -12.40 5.41
N LEU A 52 -8.80 -13.02 6.21
CA LEU A 52 -8.75 -14.47 6.46
C LEU A 52 -8.94 -15.29 5.19
N LEU A 53 -9.87 -14.88 4.32
CA LEU A 53 -10.11 -15.57 3.05
C LEU A 53 -8.84 -15.57 2.19
N TYR A 54 -8.15 -14.43 2.11
CA TYR A 54 -6.85 -14.35 1.45
C TYR A 54 -5.79 -15.23 2.14
N GLU A 55 -5.71 -15.21 3.48
CA GLU A 55 -4.74 -16.00 4.23
C GLU A 55 -4.91 -17.52 4.02
N ILE A 56 -6.16 -18.01 3.98
CA ILE A 56 -6.48 -19.43 3.78
C ILE A 56 -6.21 -19.86 2.33
N THR A 57 -6.54 -19.01 1.37
CA THR A 57 -6.51 -19.37 -0.06
C THR A 57 -5.17 -19.07 -0.73
N GLY A 58 -4.42 -18.08 -0.22
CA GLY A 58 -3.29 -17.48 -0.92
C GLY A 58 -3.66 -16.81 -2.24
N ASP A 59 -4.95 -16.70 -2.58
CA ASP A 59 -5.40 -16.25 -3.89
C ASP A 59 -5.52 -14.72 -3.90
N ARG A 60 -4.56 -14.08 -4.58
CA ARG A 60 -4.48 -12.62 -4.68
C ARG A 60 -5.67 -11.99 -5.42
N ARG A 61 -6.43 -12.77 -6.18
CA ARG A 61 -7.65 -12.28 -6.85
C ARG A 61 -8.68 -11.77 -5.85
N VAL A 62 -8.68 -12.28 -4.62
CA VAL A 62 -9.57 -11.80 -3.54
C VAL A 62 -9.31 -10.33 -3.22
N ILE A 63 -8.04 -9.92 -3.10
CA ILE A 63 -7.68 -8.54 -2.79
C ILE A 63 -7.92 -7.64 -4.01
N ASN A 64 -7.48 -8.09 -5.19
CA ASN A 64 -7.64 -7.32 -6.43
C ASN A 64 -9.10 -7.01 -6.71
N TRP A 65 -9.98 -7.99 -6.57
CA TRP A 65 -11.42 -7.81 -6.80
C TRP A 65 -12.02 -6.74 -5.89
N ILE A 66 -11.61 -6.67 -4.61
CA ILE A 66 -12.07 -5.64 -3.66
C ILE A 66 -11.59 -4.25 -4.09
N CYS A 67 -10.34 -4.13 -4.55
CA CYS A 67 -9.80 -2.87 -5.04
C CYS A 67 -10.52 -2.40 -6.32
N GLU A 68 -10.81 -3.32 -7.24
CA GLU A 68 -11.55 -3.04 -8.49
C GLU A 68 -12.95 -2.49 -8.23
N GLN A 69 -13.61 -2.84 -7.12
CA GLN A 69 -14.92 -2.28 -6.75
C GLN A 69 -14.88 -0.76 -6.51
N SER A 70 -13.69 -0.17 -6.36
CA SER A 70 -13.47 1.26 -6.17
C SER A 70 -12.63 1.89 -7.30
N ASP A 71 -12.58 1.26 -8.48
CA ASP A 71 -11.68 1.65 -9.59
C ASP A 71 -10.20 1.74 -9.17
N GLY A 72 -9.82 0.90 -8.20
CA GLY A 72 -8.48 0.79 -7.66
C GLY A 72 -7.82 -0.53 -8.01
N TYR A 73 -6.55 -0.66 -7.67
CA TYR A 73 -5.78 -1.89 -7.81
C TYR A 73 -4.83 -2.04 -6.60
N PHE A 74 -4.53 -3.29 -6.25
CA PHE A 74 -3.62 -3.58 -5.15
C PHE A 74 -2.18 -3.65 -5.66
N ILE A 75 -1.28 -2.92 -4.98
CA ILE A 75 0.16 -2.97 -5.23
C ILE A 75 0.77 -3.67 -4.02
N GLU A 76 1.50 -4.75 -4.29
CA GLU A 76 2.25 -5.41 -3.24
C GLU A 76 3.40 -4.49 -2.80
N ASN A 77 3.53 -4.31 -1.49
CA ASN A 77 4.69 -3.62 -0.95
C ASN A 77 5.95 -4.42 -1.32
N PRO A 78 7.03 -3.78 -1.78
CA PRO A 78 8.26 -4.48 -2.10
C PRO A 78 8.77 -5.20 -0.85
N LYS A 79 9.26 -6.44 -1.04
CA LYS A 79 9.88 -7.19 0.05
C LYS A 79 11.08 -6.41 0.57
N THR A 80 11.07 -6.10 1.87
CA THR A 80 12.18 -5.43 2.56
C THR A 80 13.34 -6.42 2.78
N GLU A 81 13.87 -7.01 1.72
CA GLU A 81 14.98 -7.99 1.80
C GLU A 81 16.37 -7.36 1.67
N GLN A 82 16.47 -6.04 1.48
CA GLN A 82 17.77 -5.37 1.40
C GLN A 82 18.01 -4.48 2.62
N GLU A 83 19.19 -4.68 3.22
CA GLU A 83 19.82 -3.87 4.26
C GLU A 83 19.67 -2.38 3.97
N ALA A 84 19.78 -1.55 5.02
CA ALA A 84 19.61 -0.11 4.98
C ALA A 84 20.41 0.56 3.84
N GLU A 85 19.78 0.67 2.66
CA GLU A 85 20.32 1.39 1.53
C GLU A 85 20.24 2.89 1.84
N ASP A 86 21.33 3.62 1.57
CA ASP A 86 21.38 5.06 1.74
C ASP A 86 20.23 5.72 0.94
N ILE A 87 19.70 6.82 1.48
CA ILE A 87 18.57 7.57 0.88
C ILE A 87 18.89 8.04 -0.56
N ILE A 88 20.16 8.32 -0.83
CA ILE A 88 20.61 8.85 -2.12
C ILE A 88 20.47 7.78 -3.23
N PRO A 89 21.03 6.56 -3.10
CA PRO A 89 20.76 5.46 -4.04
C PRO A 89 19.26 5.18 -4.24
N ALA A 90 18.48 5.14 -3.16
CA ALA A 90 17.05 4.87 -3.26
C ALA A 90 16.29 5.96 -4.03
N THR A 91 16.66 7.24 -3.85
CA THR A 91 16.08 8.36 -4.60
C THR A 91 16.47 8.29 -6.07
N ASN A 92 17.74 7.98 -6.37
CA ASN A 92 18.20 7.83 -7.75
C ASN A 92 17.47 6.69 -8.47
N ARG A 93 17.20 5.60 -7.77
CA ARG A 93 16.44 4.46 -8.31
C ARG A 93 15.02 4.86 -8.70
N VAL A 94 14.30 5.61 -7.86
CA VAL A 94 12.96 6.13 -8.19
C VAL A 94 13.01 7.03 -9.42
N VAL A 95 14.01 7.91 -9.52
CA VAL A 95 14.19 8.79 -10.68
C VAL A 95 14.49 7.99 -11.95
N SER A 96 15.34 6.96 -11.86
CA SER A 96 15.66 6.08 -12.99
C SER A 96 14.43 5.30 -13.47
N GLU A 97 13.64 4.72 -12.57
CA GLU A 97 12.42 3.99 -12.94
C GLU A 97 11.34 4.93 -13.52
N PHE A 98 11.28 6.18 -13.08
CA PHE A 98 10.42 7.19 -13.70
C PHE A 98 10.89 7.56 -15.11
N ALA A 99 12.20 7.72 -15.31
CA ALA A 99 12.78 7.97 -16.63
C ALA A 99 12.54 6.78 -17.59
N GLU A 100 12.61 5.55 -17.09
CA GLU A 100 12.28 4.35 -17.85
C GLU A 100 10.82 4.34 -18.30
N LEU A 101 9.87 4.65 -17.40
CA LEU A 101 8.46 4.78 -17.75
C LEU A 101 8.23 5.82 -18.84
N LEU A 102 8.84 7.00 -18.72
CA LEU A 102 8.75 8.05 -19.74
C LEU A 102 9.32 7.57 -21.09
N GLY A 103 10.41 6.80 -21.07
CA GLY A 103 10.98 6.20 -22.27
C GLY A 103 10.04 5.19 -22.93
N VAL A 104 9.40 4.31 -22.16
CA VAL A 104 8.42 3.34 -22.66
C VAL A 104 7.20 4.04 -23.26
N VAL A 105 6.68 5.08 -22.61
CA VAL A 105 5.55 5.87 -23.11
C VAL A 105 5.94 6.63 -24.38
N ALA A 106 7.11 7.24 -24.43
CA ALA A 106 7.58 7.97 -25.61
C ALA A 106 7.79 7.03 -26.81
N HIS A 107 8.29 5.81 -26.58
CA HIS A 107 8.44 4.81 -27.62
C HIS A 107 7.08 4.31 -28.14
N ALA A 108 6.15 4.00 -27.24
CA ALA A 108 4.80 3.56 -27.59
C ALA A 108 3.93 4.64 -28.25
N ALA A 109 4.27 5.92 -28.04
CA ALA A 109 3.60 7.04 -28.68
C ALA A 109 4.26 7.47 -30.00
N SER A 110 5.40 6.87 -30.38
CA SER A 110 6.21 7.32 -31.53
C SER A 110 5.53 7.10 -32.88
N ASP A 111 4.66 6.10 -32.98
CA ASP A 111 3.85 5.79 -34.17
C ASP A 111 2.41 6.36 -34.07
N ASN A 112 2.16 7.19 -33.06
CA ASN A 112 0.88 7.81 -32.75
C ASN A 112 -0.27 6.80 -32.53
N ARG A 113 0.04 5.53 -32.20
CA ARG A 113 -0.93 4.47 -31.92
C ARG A 113 -0.43 3.53 -30.83
N ILE A 114 -1.08 3.56 -29.67
CA ILE A 114 -0.74 2.61 -28.60
C ILE A 114 -1.44 1.27 -28.87
N SER A 115 -0.65 0.24 -29.19
CA SER A 115 -1.12 -1.14 -29.28
C SER A 115 -1.49 -1.72 -27.92
N ARG A 116 -2.21 -2.84 -27.91
CA ARG A 116 -2.57 -3.54 -26.67
C ARG A 116 -1.32 -3.98 -25.89
N GLU A 117 -0.33 -4.53 -26.58
CA GLU A 117 0.94 -4.99 -25.99
C GLU A 117 1.71 -3.82 -25.36
N GLU A 118 1.73 -2.65 -26.00
CA GLU A 118 2.35 -1.45 -25.45
C GLU A 118 1.59 -0.91 -24.24
N SER A 119 0.26 -0.94 -24.27
CA SER A 119 -0.55 -0.54 -23.11
C SER A 119 -0.28 -1.44 -21.90
N GLU A 120 -0.11 -2.75 -22.13
CA GLU A 120 0.25 -3.73 -21.11
C GLU A 120 1.67 -3.48 -20.59
N LYS A 121 2.63 -3.15 -21.47
CA LYS A 121 4.00 -2.80 -21.10
C LYS A 121 4.08 -1.51 -20.26
N ILE A 122 3.37 -0.46 -20.66
CA ILE A 122 3.24 0.79 -19.88
C ILE A 122 2.65 0.48 -18.50
N ARG A 123 1.64 -0.40 -18.44
CA ARG A 123 1.02 -0.81 -17.17
C ARG A 123 2.01 -1.50 -16.24
N GLN A 124 2.79 -2.45 -16.76
CA GLN A 124 3.82 -3.17 -16.00
C GLN A 124 4.90 -2.23 -15.47
N THR A 125 5.44 -1.33 -16.30
CA THR A 125 6.46 -0.36 -15.87
C THR A 125 5.90 0.61 -14.82
N TRP A 126 4.65 1.06 -14.97
CA TRP A 126 3.97 1.88 -13.97
C TRP A 126 3.80 1.14 -12.64
N GLU A 127 3.40 -0.12 -12.66
CA GLU A 127 3.26 -0.97 -11.47
C GLU A 127 4.57 -1.16 -10.72
N ALA A 128 5.66 -1.42 -11.43
CA ALA A 128 6.99 -1.53 -10.85
C ALA A 128 7.40 -0.23 -10.13
N LEU A 129 7.27 0.91 -10.81
CA LEU A 129 7.63 2.23 -10.25
C LEU A 129 6.88 2.53 -8.94
N LYS A 130 5.57 2.24 -8.89
CA LYS A 130 4.78 2.47 -7.68
C LYS A 130 5.23 1.58 -6.54
N GLY A 131 5.56 0.31 -6.81
CA GLY A 131 6.13 -0.60 -5.81
C GLY A 131 7.42 -0.03 -5.21
N THR A 132 8.36 0.40 -6.05
CA THR A 132 9.63 1.01 -5.61
C THR A 132 9.40 2.30 -4.81
N THR A 133 8.49 3.15 -5.29
CA THR A 133 8.16 4.43 -4.63
C THR A 133 7.49 4.20 -3.27
N GLU A 134 6.58 3.23 -3.16
CA GLU A 134 5.95 2.85 -1.88
C GLU A 134 6.99 2.31 -0.90
N GLY A 135 7.94 1.49 -1.37
CA GLY A 135 9.08 1.05 -0.57
C GLY A 135 9.98 2.19 -0.10
N PHE A 136 10.13 3.25 -0.88
CA PHE A 136 10.85 4.46 -0.48
C PHE A 136 10.08 5.23 0.59
N VAL A 137 8.78 5.49 0.38
CA VAL A 137 7.91 6.20 1.34
C VAL A 137 7.86 5.48 2.68
N ARG A 138 7.69 4.16 2.67
CA ARG A 138 7.67 3.37 3.90
C ARG A 138 8.97 3.47 4.69
N ARG A 139 10.13 3.50 4.03
CA ARG A 139 11.43 3.73 4.69
C ARG A 139 11.53 5.13 5.30
N CYS A 140 10.93 6.13 4.67
CA CYS A 140 10.80 7.47 5.22
C CYS A 140 9.93 7.48 6.49
N GLU A 141 8.80 6.76 6.47
CA GLU A 141 7.88 6.62 7.61
C GLU A 141 8.46 5.82 8.78
N GLU A 142 9.26 4.79 8.51
CA GLU A 142 9.93 3.94 9.52
C GLU A 142 11.06 4.67 10.28
N GLY A 143 11.34 5.94 9.94
CA GLY A 143 12.27 6.77 10.70
C GLY A 143 13.74 6.44 10.46
N ASN A 144 14.06 5.77 9.34
CA ASN A 144 15.44 5.46 8.93
C ASN A 144 16.31 6.72 8.74
N PHE A 145 15.70 7.92 8.74
CA PHE A 145 16.37 9.22 8.82
C PHE A 145 17.17 9.47 10.10
N ARG A 146 16.75 8.96 11.28
CA ARG A 146 17.43 9.30 12.54
C ARG A 146 18.80 8.66 12.67
N LYS A 147 18.97 7.41 12.23
CA LYS A 147 20.28 6.74 12.20
C LYS A 147 21.20 7.40 11.18
N LEU A 148 20.71 7.66 9.96
CA LEU A 148 21.50 8.27 8.89
C LEU A 148 22.00 9.67 9.22
N ASN A 149 21.14 10.53 9.78
CA ASN A 149 21.54 11.89 10.18
C ASN A 149 22.52 11.87 11.37
N SER A 150 22.40 10.88 12.26
CA SER A 150 23.35 10.68 13.37
C SER A 150 24.71 10.15 12.92
N GLU A 151 24.73 9.29 11.89
CA GLU A 151 25.95 8.74 11.28
C GLU A 151 26.65 9.78 10.40
N MET A 152 25.91 10.55 9.60
CA MET A 152 26.46 11.70 8.86
C MET A 152 27.04 12.76 9.81
N ARG A 153 26.38 13.06 10.93
CA ARG A 153 26.93 13.95 11.98
C ARG A 153 28.19 13.37 12.64
N ARG A 154 28.28 12.04 12.82
CA ARG A 154 29.47 11.37 13.36
C ARG A 154 30.64 11.39 12.37
N MET A 155 30.38 11.15 11.09
CA MET A 155 31.40 11.17 10.03
C MET A 155 31.92 12.58 9.75
N GLY A 156 31.05 13.60 9.77
CA GLY A 156 31.47 15.00 9.64
C GLY A 156 32.37 15.48 10.78
N LYS A 157 32.16 14.99 12.01
CA LYS A 157 33.04 15.28 13.16
C LYS A 157 34.38 14.53 13.12
N LYS A 158 34.46 13.39 12.44
CA LYS A 158 35.69 12.59 12.32
C LYS A 158 36.67 13.13 11.26
N LYS A 159 36.17 13.86 10.25
CA LYS A 159 36.99 14.52 9.23
C LYS A 159 37.60 15.86 9.67
N LEU A 160 37.22 16.37 10.86
CA LEU A 160 37.68 17.66 11.40
C LEU A 160 38.67 17.49 12.57
N LYS A 161 39.18 16.28 12.80
CA LYS A 161 40.29 15.96 13.70
C LYS A 161 41.37 15.27 12.89
#